data_AF-A0A961CQ55-F1
#
_entry.id   AF-A0A961CQ55-F1
#
_cell.length_a   1.000
_cell.length_b   1.000
_cell.length_c   1.000
_cell.angle_alpha   90.00
_cell.angle_beta   90.00
_cell.angle_gamma   90.00
#
_symmetry.space_group_name_H-M   'P 1'
#
loop_
_entity.id
_entity.type
_entity.pdbx_description
1 polymer ?
#
loop_
_entity_poly.entity_id
_entity_poly.type
_entity_poly.pdbx_seq_one_letter_code
_entity_poly.pdbx_strand_id
1 'polypeptide(L)'
;FADFAPFGAAGVGAAAGTIFFSYIGMDAVSTAGDEVKNPQKTMPRALVAALLVVTSFYVLVSVAALGAQNWQEFDGQEAGLAVILDKVTGANYWGTVLAAGAVISIFSVTLVTMYGQTRILFAMGRDGLLPPLFARVNPRSMTPVNNTVVVAVIVGLLAGFVPLDYLADLVSIGTLVAFCVVSLGVIILRRREPDLPRGFRVPGYPVTPALAILACGYILASLHWYTWVAFAGWLAAVLVFYFTWGRHHSALNHSALNNSALNHGAPNHGVPTNGALNNGAHNNGGEQ
;
A
#
# COMPACT_ATOMS: atom_id res chain seq x y z
N PHE A 1 -11.11 -24.89 25.29
CA PHE A 1 -10.84 -23.47 25.60
C PHE A 1 -10.32 -23.21 27.02
N ALA A 2 -9.80 -24.21 27.76
CA ALA A 2 -9.32 -24.00 29.14
C ALA A 2 -8.04 -23.12 29.21
N ASP A 3 -7.19 -23.15 28.18
CA ASP A 3 -6.02 -22.26 28.02
C ASP A 3 -6.21 -21.30 26.82
N PHE A 4 -7.02 -20.26 26.99
CA PHE A 4 -7.29 -19.30 25.90
C PHE A 4 -6.10 -18.36 25.61
N ALA A 5 -5.30 -18.03 26.63
CA ALA A 5 -4.14 -17.14 26.50
C ALA A 5 -2.93 -17.67 27.30
N PRO A 6 -2.31 -18.79 26.86
CA PRO A 6 -1.20 -19.41 27.57
C PRO A 6 0.02 -18.48 27.73
N PHE A 7 0.19 -17.53 26.80
CA PHE A 7 1.25 -16.52 26.82
C PHE A 7 0.80 -15.12 27.29
N GLY A 8 -0.42 -15.03 27.85
CA GLY A 8 -1.02 -13.78 28.33
C GLY A 8 -1.17 -12.71 27.23
N ALA A 9 -1.39 -11.47 27.65
CA ALA A 9 -1.56 -10.33 26.75
C ALA A 9 -0.31 -10.04 25.90
N ALA A 10 0.88 -10.36 26.41
CA ALA A 10 2.15 -10.18 25.70
C ALA A 10 2.25 -11.10 24.47
N GLY A 11 1.89 -12.37 24.60
CA GLY A 11 1.87 -13.30 23.47
C GLY A 11 0.83 -12.92 22.42
N VAL A 12 -0.34 -12.41 22.84
CA VAL A 12 -1.36 -11.89 21.92
C VAL A 12 -0.84 -10.68 21.15
N GLY A 13 -0.12 -9.76 21.80
CA GLY A 13 0.51 -8.61 21.14
C GLY A 13 1.56 -9.02 20.10
N ALA A 14 2.46 -9.93 20.47
CA ALA A 14 3.48 -10.45 19.57
C ALA A 14 2.85 -11.15 18.35
N ALA A 15 1.87 -12.04 18.57
CA ALA A 15 1.15 -12.73 17.51
C ALA A 15 0.37 -11.75 16.62
N ALA A 16 -0.22 -10.69 17.19
CA ALA A 16 -0.89 -9.65 16.42
C ALA A 16 0.07 -8.91 15.48
N GLY A 17 1.33 -8.71 15.88
CA GLY A 17 2.37 -8.13 15.03
C GLY A 17 2.72 -8.99 13.82
N THR A 18 2.84 -10.31 14.02
CA THR A 18 3.11 -11.24 12.92
C THR A 18 1.88 -11.41 12.01
N ILE A 19 0.68 -11.56 12.58
CA ILE A 19 -0.58 -11.72 11.82
C ILE A 19 -0.95 -10.44 11.06
N PHE A 20 -0.49 -9.27 11.51
CA PHE A 20 -0.71 -8.00 10.81
C PHE A 20 -0.27 -8.05 9.35
N PHE A 21 0.78 -8.82 9.04
CA PHE A 21 1.25 -9.05 7.66
C PHE A 21 0.11 -9.49 6.73
N SER A 22 -0.82 -10.33 7.20
CA SER A 22 -1.95 -10.85 6.42
C SER A 22 -2.97 -9.77 6.03
N TYR A 23 -3.01 -8.63 6.74
CA TYR A 23 -3.89 -7.51 6.43
C TYR A 23 -3.33 -6.53 5.40
N ILE A 24 -2.06 -6.71 5.01
CA ILE A 24 -1.38 -5.85 4.05
C ILE A 24 -1.88 -6.15 2.64
N GLY A 25 -2.04 -5.12 1.82
CA GLY A 25 -2.51 -5.23 0.43
C GLY A 25 -3.87 -4.57 0.17
N MET A 26 -4.61 -4.17 1.22
CA MET A 26 -5.83 -3.36 1.03
C MET A 26 -5.51 -2.00 0.41
N ASP A 27 -4.34 -1.44 0.67
CA ASP A 27 -3.83 -0.20 0.09
C ASP A 27 -3.60 -0.31 -1.43
N ALA A 28 -3.40 -1.51 -1.97
CA ALA A 28 -3.30 -1.73 -3.41
C ALA A 28 -4.58 -1.29 -4.15
N VAL A 29 -5.75 -1.31 -3.50
CA VAL A 29 -7.02 -0.81 -4.09
C VAL A 29 -6.91 0.67 -4.48
N SER A 30 -6.10 1.45 -3.77
CA SER A 30 -5.89 2.87 -4.09
C SER A 30 -5.11 3.08 -5.39
N THR A 31 -4.30 2.10 -5.81
CA THR A 31 -3.48 2.19 -7.04
C THR A 31 -4.32 2.11 -8.31
N ALA A 32 -5.53 1.53 -8.22
CA ALA A 32 -6.52 1.50 -9.30
C ALA A 32 -7.48 2.70 -9.23
N GLY A 33 -7.22 3.69 -8.38
CA GLY A 33 -8.13 4.82 -8.15
C GLY A 33 -8.46 5.62 -9.41
N ASP A 34 -7.52 5.70 -10.36
CA ASP A 34 -7.68 6.40 -11.64
C ASP A 34 -8.66 5.68 -12.60
N GLU A 35 -8.91 4.40 -12.39
CA GLU A 35 -9.80 3.56 -13.21
C GLU A 35 -11.21 3.42 -12.59
N VAL A 36 -11.41 3.97 -11.38
CA VAL A 36 -12.65 3.82 -10.62
C VAL A 36 -13.60 4.98 -10.88
N LYS A 37 -14.86 4.67 -11.24
CA LYS A 37 -15.93 5.67 -11.32
C LYS A 37 -16.26 6.20 -9.91
N ASN A 38 -16.21 7.52 -9.74
CA ASN A 38 -16.42 8.22 -8.47
C ASN A 38 -15.47 7.73 -7.35
N PRO A 39 -14.16 7.94 -7.51
CA PRO A 39 -13.12 7.41 -6.61
C PRO A 39 -13.34 7.81 -5.15
N GLN A 40 -13.83 9.04 -4.94
CA GLN A 40 -14.07 9.67 -3.63
C GLN A 40 -15.04 8.90 -2.73
N LYS A 41 -16.00 8.18 -3.31
CA LYS A 41 -17.02 7.41 -2.57
C LYS A 41 -16.82 5.91 -2.70
N THR A 42 -16.35 5.45 -3.85
CA THR A 42 -16.20 4.03 -4.15
C THR A 42 -15.01 3.43 -3.42
N MET A 43 -13.83 4.07 -3.44
CA MET A 43 -12.64 3.52 -2.78
C MET A 43 -12.81 3.36 -1.26
N PRO A 44 -13.32 4.36 -0.49
CA PRO A 44 -13.48 4.20 0.94
C PRO A 44 -14.45 3.08 1.32
N ARG A 45 -15.56 2.93 0.57
CA ARG A 45 -16.53 1.85 0.80
C ARG A 45 -15.95 0.48 0.49
N ALA A 46 -15.19 0.38 -0.60
CA ALA A 46 -14.51 -0.86 -0.98
C ALA A 46 -13.49 -1.27 0.09
N LEU A 47 -12.68 -0.33 0.60
CA LEU A 47 -11.69 -0.59 1.65
C LEU A 47 -12.34 -1.10 2.94
N VAL A 48 -13.40 -0.43 3.42
CA VAL A 48 -14.10 -0.85 4.64
C VAL A 48 -14.81 -2.20 4.45
N ALA A 49 -15.47 -2.42 3.31
CA ALA A 49 -16.13 -3.68 3.01
C ALA A 49 -15.13 -4.84 2.91
N ALA A 50 -14.00 -4.64 2.21
CA ALA A 50 -12.94 -5.63 2.10
C ALA A 50 -12.35 -5.97 3.47
N LEU A 51 -12.04 -4.96 4.30
CA LEU A 51 -11.53 -5.16 5.66
C LEU A 51 -12.49 -6.01 6.51
N LEU A 52 -13.79 -5.67 6.50
CA LEU A 52 -14.79 -6.39 7.30
C LEU A 52 -14.94 -7.84 6.84
N VAL A 53 -14.98 -8.07 5.53
CA VAL A 53 -15.08 -9.42 4.96
C VAL A 53 -13.84 -10.24 5.34
N VAL A 54 -12.64 -9.73 5.06
CA VAL A 54 -11.39 -10.45 5.34
C VAL A 54 -11.24 -10.74 6.84
N THR A 55 -11.51 -9.76 7.70
CA THR A 55 -11.47 -9.94 9.17
C THR A 55 -12.43 -11.03 9.62
N SER A 56 -13.66 -11.04 9.09
CA SER A 56 -14.65 -12.06 9.43
C SER A 56 -14.17 -13.45 9.02
N PHE A 57 -13.61 -13.59 7.82
CA PHE A 57 -13.05 -14.86 7.36
C PHE A 57 -11.86 -15.30 8.22
N TYR A 58 -10.94 -14.40 8.59
CA TYR A 58 -9.79 -14.73 9.44
C TYR A 58 -10.22 -15.23 10.82
N VAL A 59 -11.21 -14.58 11.44
CA VAL A 59 -11.75 -15.02 12.74
C VAL A 59 -12.44 -16.39 12.61
N LEU A 60 -13.27 -16.58 11.58
CA LEU A 60 -13.98 -17.84 11.37
C LEU A 60 -13.01 -19.00 11.12
N VAL A 61 -12.01 -18.80 10.27
CA VAL A 61 -10.98 -19.81 9.98
C VAL A 61 -10.14 -20.11 11.23
N SER A 62 -9.77 -19.09 12.00
CA SER A 62 -9.00 -19.28 13.24
C SER A 62 -9.77 -20.09 14.28
N VAL A 63 -11.06 -19.80 14.46
CA VAL A 63 -11.94 -20.55 15.38
C VAL A 63 -12.12 -21.99 14.91
N ALA A 64 -12.34 -22.20 13.61
CA ALA A 64 -12.46 -23.55 13.04
C ALA A 64 -11.16 -24.36 13.19
N ALA A 65 -10.01 -23.74 12.95
CA ALA A 65 -8.70 -24.38 13.07
C ALA A 65 -8.38 -24.77 14.53
N LEU A 66 -8.58 -23.87 15.49
CA LEU A 66 -8.38 -24.13 16.92
C LEU A 66 -9.41 -25.14 17.48
N GLY A 67 -10.56 -25.29 16.82
CA GLY A 67 -11.54 -26.33 17.13
C GLY A 67 -11.16 -27.72 16.61
N ALA A 68 -10.31 -27.79 15.58
CA ALA A 68 -9.97 -29.04 14.88
C ALA A 68 -8.72 -29.75 15.43
N GLN A 69 -7.69 -29.01 15.86
CA GLN A 69 -6.49 -29.58 16.49
C GLN A 69 -5.98 -28.66 17.60
N ASN A 70 -5.18 -29.22 18.52
CA ASN A 70 -4.58 -28.43 19.60
C ASN A 70 -3.56 -27.42 19.04
N TRP A 71 -3.47 -26.22 19.63
CA TRP A 71 -2.58 -25.14 19.21
C TRP A 71 -1.10 -25.56 19.14
N GLN A 72 -0.69 -26.55 19.95
CA GLN A 72 0.66 -27.12 19.96
C GLN A 72 0.97 -27.94 18.70
N GLU A 73 -0.04 -28.53 18.06
CA GLU A 73 0.16 -29.35 16.86
C GLU A 73 0.47 -28.51 15.63
N PHE A 74 0.16 -27.21 15.64
CA PHE A 74 0.48 -26.30 14.54
C PHE A 74 1.97 -26.00 14.42
N ASP A 75 2.75 -26.25 15.47
CA ASP A 75 4.18 -26.00 15.43
C ASP A 75 4.86 -26.87 14.35
N GLY A 76 5.67 -26.23 13.50
CA GLY A 76 6.31 -26.87 12.34
C GLY A 76 5.40 -27.18 11.14
N GLN A 77 4.11 -26.81 11.16
CA GLN A 77 3.23 -26.99 9.99
C GLN A 77 3.31 -25.79 9.03
N GLU A 78 3.87 -25.99 7.83
CA GLU A 78 3.89 -24.94 6.79
C GLU A 78 2.50 -24.71 6.17
N ALA A 79 1.67 -25.75 6.06
CA ALA A 79 0.33 -25.71 5.46
C ALA A 79 -0.75 -26.19 6.44
N GLY A 80 -0.85 -25.53 7.61
CA GLY A 80 -1.66 -26.03 8.73
C GLY A 80 -3.13 -26.32 8.41
N LEU A 81 -3.79 -25.50 7.58
CA LEU A 81 -5.19 -25.74 7.19
C LEU A 81 -5.37 -26.96 6.28
N ALA A 82 -4.41 -27.25 5.39
CA ALA A 82 -4.45 -28.44 4.56
C ALA A 82 -4.25 -29.70 5.40
N VAL A 83 -3.31 -29.66 6.34
CA VAL A 83 -3.06 -30.74 7.30
C VAL A 83 -4.29 -31.02 8.16
N ILE A 84 -4.97 -29.97 8.65
CA ILE A 84 -6.23 -30.12 9.39
C ILE A 84 -7.28 -30.82 8.52
N LEU A 85 -7.42 -30.40 7.26
CA LEU A 85 -8.43 -30.96 6.36
C LEU A 85 -8.16 -32.44 6.08
N ASP A 86 -6.90 -32.82 5.91
CA ASP A 86 -6.49 -34.22 5.74
C ASP A 86 -6.77 -35.05 7.01
N LYS A 87 -6.45 -34.51 8.20
CA LYS A 87 -6.72 -35.17 9.49
C LYS A 87 -8.22 -35.37 9.74
N VAL A 88 -9.06 -34.37 9.43
CA VAL A 88 -10.50 -34.42 9.70
C VAL A 88 -11.26 -35.27 8.68
N THR A 89 -10.90 -35.20 7.40
CA THR A 89 -11.62 -35.93 6.34
C THR A 89 -11.11 -37.35 6.14
N GLY A 90 -9.90 -37.68 6.63
CA GLY A 90 -9.25 -38.97 6.39
C GLY A 90 -8.82 -39.19 4.94
N ALA A 91 -8.88 -38.16 4.09
CA ALA A 91 -8.55 -38.23 2.67
C ALA A 91 -7.69 -37.02 2.25
N ASN A 92 -6.55 -37.30 1.63
CA ASN A 92 -5.58 -36.29 1.18
C ASN A 92 -6.05 -35.41 0.00
N TYR A 93 -7.16 -35.79 -0.64
CA TYR A 93 -7.66 -35.10 -1.83
C TYR A 93 -8.05 -33.65 -1.51
N TRP A 94 -8.77 -33.43 -0.42
CA TRP A 94 -9.30 -32.11 -0.09
C TRP A 94 -8.20 -31.15 0.40
N GLY A 95 -7.23 -31.63 1.19
CA GLY A 95 -6.07 -30.82 1.58
C GLY A 95 -5.20 -30.43 0.38
N THR A 96 -5.01 -31.35 -0.58
CA THR A 96 -4.24 -31.06 -1.81
C THR A 96 -4.93 -29.99 -2.66
N VAL A 97 -6.26 -30.05 -2.83
CA VAL A 97 -7.02 -29.04 -3.56
C VAL A 97 -6.92 -27.67 -2.88
N LEU A 98 -7.02 -27.64 -1.54
CA LEU A 98 -6.86 -26.41 -0.77
C LEU A 98 -5.46 -25.81 -0.93
N ALA A 99 -4.42 -26.64 -0.82
CA ALA A 99 -3.03 -26.23 -1.00
C ALA A 99 -2.77 -25.70 -2.43
N ALA A 100 -3.30 -26.37 -3.45
CA ALA A 100 -3.20 -25.90 -4.83
C ALA A 100 -3.87 -24.53 -5.03
N GLY A 101 -5.04 -24.31 -4.44
CA GLY A 101 -5.71 -23.02 -4.43
C GLY A 101 -4.89 -21.93 -3.72
N ALA A 102 -4.25 -22.27 -2.59
CA ALA A 102 -3.37 -21.36 -1.87
C ALA A 102 -2.16 -20.94 -2.73
N VAL A 103 -1.52 -21.85 -3.45
CA VAL A 103 -0.40 -21.54 -4.36
C VAL A 103 -0.82 -20.58 -5.46
N ILE A 104 -1.98 -20.81 -6.10
CA ILE A 104 -2.52 -19.92 -7.14
C ILE A 104 -2.79 -18.52 -6.56
N SER A 105 -3.35 -18.46 -5.35
CA SER A 105 -3.61 -17.20 -4.64
C SER A 105 -2.33 -16.43 -4.31
N ILE A 106 -1.31 -17.10 -3.75
CA ILE A 106 -0.01 -16.51 -3.44
C ILE A 106 0.68 -15.99 -4.70
N PHE A 107 0.61 -16.74 -5.80
CA PHE A 107 1.14 -16.32 -7.09
C PHE A 107 0.47 -15.02 -7.58
N SER A 108 -0.86 -14.94 -7.49
CA SER A 108 -1.62 -13.74 -7.84
C SER A 108 -1.23 -12.52 -6.98
N VAL A 109 -1.15 -12.68 -5.66
CA VAL A 109 -0.74 -11.60 -4.74
C VAL A 109 0.70 -11.15 -5.01
N THR A 110 1.60 -12.07 -5.34
CA THR A 110 2.98 -11.75 -5.70
C THR A 110 3.06 -10.89 -6.96
N LEU A 111 2.25 -11.19 -7.98
CA LEU A 111 2.17 -10.37 -9.19
C LEU A 111 1.64 -8.96 -8.90
N VAL A 112 0.58 -8.85 -8.08
CA VAL A 112 0.00 -7.55 -7.70
C VAL A 112 1.00 -6.69 -6.92
N THR A 113 1.75 -7.28 -5.99
CA THR A 113 2.76 -6.58 -5.19
C THR A 113 3.97 -6.16 -6.02
N MET A 114 4.48 -7.03 -6.90
CA MET A 114 5.54 -6.66 -7.86
C MET A 114 5.12 -5.50 -8.77
N TYR A 115 3.85 -5.51 -9.22
CA TYR A 115 3.29 -4.44 -10.02
C TYR A 115 3.22 -3.11 -9.25
N GLY A 116 2.70 -3.14 -8.01
CA GLY A 116 2.64 -1.98 -7.12
C GLY A 116 4.03 -1.37 -6.87
N GLN A 117 5.01 -2.19 -6.50
CA GLN A 117 6.39 -1.76 -6.29
C GLN A 117 6.99 -1.11 -7.54
N THR A 118 6.80 -1.73 -8.71
CA THR A 118 7.30 -1.21 -9.99
C THR A 118 6.70 0.17 -10.29
N ARG A 119 5.39 0.36 -10.06
CA ARG A 119 4.72 1.65 -10.27
C ARG A 119 5.22 2.74 -9.33
N ILE A 120 5.41 2.43 -8.05
CA ILE A 120 5.92 3.38 -7.05
C ILE A 120 7.34 3.82 -7.44
N LEU A 121 8.23 2.87 -7.74
CA LEU A 121 9.61 3.17 -8.14
C LEU A 121 9.67 3.99 -9.44
N PHE A 122 8.77 3.72 -10.39
CA PHE A 122 8.65 4.50 -11.61
C PHE A 122 8.23 5.95 -11.32
N ALA A 123 7.22 6.16 -10.47
CA ALA A 123 6.78 7.50 -10.05
C ALA A 123 7.91 8.26 -9.33
N MET A 124 8.61 7.61 -8.40
CA MET A 124 9.77 8.20 -7.70
C MET A 124 10.92 8.54 -8.66
N GLY A 125 11.18 7.69 -9.66
CA GLY A 125 12.17 7.96 -10.71
C GLY A 125 11.77 9.15 -11.58
N ARG A 126 10.50 9.26 -11.95
CA ARG A 126 9.95 10.42 -12.70
C ARG A 126 10.07 11.72 -11.91
N ASP A 127 9.88 11.67 -10.60
CA ASP A 127 9.97 12.82 -9.71
C ASP A 127 11.44 13.22 -9.40
N GLY A 128 12.42 12.46 -9.92
CA GLY A 128 13.85 12.71 -9.75
C GLY A 128 14.41 12.27 -8.39
N LEU A 129 13.70 11.38 -7.67
CA LEU A 129 14.10 10.82 -6.37
C LEU A 129 14.85 9.49 -6.49
N LEU A 130 14.83 8.85 -7.66
CA LEU A 130 15.64 7.68 -8.01
C LEU A 130 16.36 7.84 -9.36
N PRO A 131 17.46 7.09 -9.61
CA PRO A 131 18.23 7.17 -10.85
C PRO A 131 17.35 7.05 -12.10
N PRO A 132 17.69 7.73 -13.21
CA PRO A 132 16.85 7.79 -14.41
C PRO A 132 16.60 6.41 -15.05
N LEU A 133 17.39 5.40 -14.68
CA LEU A 133 17.16 4.00 -15.07
C LEU A 133 15.78 3.48 -14.64
N PHE A 134 15.25 3.94 -13.50
CA PHE A 134 13.93 3.56 -12.98
C PHE A 134 12.77 4.28 -13.68
N ALA A 135 13.04 5.42 -14.33
CA ALA A 135 12.07 6.20 -15.09
C ALA A 135 12.07 5.87 -16.61
N ARG A 136 13.05 5.10 -17.10
CA ARG A 136 13.11 4.70 -18.51
C ARG A 136 12.08 3.61 -18.81
N VAL A 137 11.15 3.92 -19.71
CA VAL A 137 10.20 2.97 -20.28
C VAL A 137 10.73 2.40 -21.59
N ASN A 138 10.45 1.12 -21.84
CA ASN A 138 10.78 0.50 -23.12
C ASN A 138 9.84 1.03 -24.22
N PRO A 139 10.35 1.51 -25.37
CA PRO A 139 9.53 2.07 -26.44
C PRO A 139 8.46 1.13 -27.03
N ARG A 140 8.64 -0.20 -26.92
CA ARG A 140 7.71 -1.18 -27.50
C ARG A 140 6.61 -1.61 -26.53
N SER A 141 6.96 -1.88 -25.28
CA SER A 141 6.00 -2.36 -24.27
C SER A 141 5.41 -1.24 -23.42
N MET A 142 5.96 -0.02 -23.50
CA MET A 142 5.62 1.12 -22.63
C MET A 142 5.73 0.79 -21.12
N THR A 143 6.49 -0.26 -20.77
CA THR A 143 6.71 -0.72 -19.40
C THR A 143 8.16 -0.47 -18.96
N PRO A 144 8.40 -0.21 -17.66
CA PRO A 144 9.74 0.00 -17.10
C PRO A 144 10.44 -1.35 -16.85
N VAL A 145 10.85 -2.03 -17.92
CA VAL A 145 11.43 -3.40 -17.87
C VAL A 145 12.63 -3.49 -16.92
N ASN A 146 13.54 -2.50 -16.94
CA ASN A 146 14.73 -2.50 -16.09
C ASN A 146 14.37 -2.48 -14.59
N ASN A 147 13.34 -1.71 -14.24
CA ASN A 147 12.84 -1.65 -12.88
C ASN A 147 12.29 -3.03 -12.45
N THR A 148 11.46 -3.64 -13.30
CA THR A 148 10.89 -4.96 -13.03
C THR A 148 11.96 -6.03 -12.84
N VAL A 149 13.01 -6.05 -13.67
CA VAL A 149 14.11 -7.03 -13.54
C VAL A 149 14.89 -6.83 -12.25
N VAL A 150 15.26 -5.59 -11.91
CA VAL A 150 15.98 -5.29 -10.66
C VAL A 150 15.15 -5.71 -9.44
N VAL A 151 13.86 -5.38 -9.43
CA VAL A 151 12.94 -5.78 -8.36
C VAL A 151 12.83 -7.30 -8.28
N ALA A 152 12.62 -7.99 -9.41
CA ALA A 152 12.48 -9.45 -9.44
C ALA A 152 13.74 -10.17 -8.93
N VAL A 153 14.93 -9.69 -9.29
CA VAL A 153 16.19 -10.25 -8.80
C VAL A 153 16.33 -10.07 -7.29
N ILE A 154 16.08 -8.86 -6.78
CA ILE A 154 16.19 -8.57 -5.34
C ILE A 154 15.16 -9.38 -4.55
N VAL A 155 13.90 -9.39 -4.98
CA VAL A 155 12.82 -10.16 -4.34
C VAL A 155 13.13 -11.66 -4.39
N GLY A 156 13.61 -12.18 -5.52
CA GLY A 156 13.98 -13.58 -5.66
C GLY A 156 15.15 -13.99 -4.75
N LEU A 157 16.15 -13.12 -4.58
CA LEU A 157 17.23 -13.36 -3.63
C LEU A 157 16.71 -13.35 -2.19
N LEU A 158 15.90 -12.36 -1.80
CA LEU A 158 15.34 -12.30 -0.45
C LEU A 158 14.44 -13.51 -0.15
N ALA A 159 13.61 -13.93 -1.11
CA ALA A 159 12.74 -15.10 -0.95
C ALA A 159 13.52 -16.42 -0.85
N GLY A 160 14.72 -16.51 -1.46
CA GLY A 160 15.55 -17.71 -1.41
C GLY A 160 16.46 -17.81 -0.17
N PHE A 161 16.84 -16.67 0.43
CA PHE A 161 17.83 -16.63 1.50
C PHE A 161 17.29 -16.16 2.86
N VAL A 162 16.13 -15.51 2.91
CA VAL A 162 15.57 -14.97 4.15
C VAL A 162 14.29 -15.72 4.51
N PRO A 163 14.19 -16.29 5.73
CA PRO A 163 12.99 -16.97 6.18
C PRO A 163 11.76 -16.04 6.24
N LEU A 164 10.58 -16.62 6.01
CA LEU A 164 9.32 -15.87 5.87
C LEU A 164 8.93 -15.09 7.14
N ASP A 165 9.19 -15.65 8.31
CA ASP A 165 8.92 -15.03 9.61
C ASP A 165 9.66 -13.69 9.77
N TYR A 166 10.95 -13.64 9.43
CA TYR A 166 11.72 -12.39 9.44
C TYR A 166 11.20 -11.39 8.40
N LEU A 167 10.86 -11.86 7.19
CA LEU A 167 10.31 -11.00 6.14
C LEU A 167 8.95 -10.41 6.56
N ALA A 168 8.06 -11.22 7.13
CA ALA A 168 6.76 -10.78 7.61
C ALA A 168 6.91 -9.71 8.71
N ASP A 169 7.80 -9.92 9.67
CA ASP A 169 8.09 -8.96 10.73
C ASP A 169 8.65 -7.62 10.17
N LEU A 170 9.57 -7.69 9.20
CA LEU A 170 10.15 -6.52 8.53
C LEU A 170 9.11 -5.72 7.72
N VAL A 171 8.20 -6.42 7.05
CA VAL A 171 7.11 -5.79 6.29
C VAL A 171 6.07 -5.18 7.24
N SER A 172 5.76 -5.86 8.35
CA SER A 172 4.84 -5.38 9.37
C SER A 172 5.33 -4.08 10.01
N ILE A 173 6.60 -4.00 10.47
CA ILE A 173 7.13 -2.76 11.08
C ILE A 173 7.07 -1.58 10.10
N GLY A 174 7.47 -1.79 8.84
CA GLY A 174 7.45 -0.75 7.80
C GLY A 174 6.04 -0.23 7.53
N THR A 175 5.07 -1.14 7.39
CA THR A 175 3.68 -0.79 7.11
C THR A 175 2.99 -0.12 8.31
N LEU A 176 3.25 -0.60 9.54
CA LEU A 176 2.73 0.03 10.76
C LEU A 176 3.25 1.46 10.93
N VAL A 177 4.55 1.69 10.67
CA VAL A 177 5.12 3.05 10.68
C VAL A 177 4.47 3.91 9.60
N ALA A 178 4.27 3.37 8.38
CA ALA A 178 3.57 4.09 7.32
C ALA A 178 2.13 4.46 7.72
N PHE A 179 1.39 3.56 8.37
CA PHE A 179 0.04 3.82 8.86
C PHE A 179 0.00 4.88 9.97
N CYS A 180 1.00 4.90 10.87
CA CYS A 180 1.19 5.99 11.82
C CYS A 180 1.39 7.33 11.10
N VAL A 181 2.28 7.37 10.11
CA VAL A 181 2.57 8.58 9.31
C VAL A 181 1.33 9.07 8.56
N VAL A 182 0.57 8.17 7.93
CA VAL A 182 -0.69 8.51 7.25
C VAL A 182 -1.73 9.04 8.24
N SER A 183 -1.87 8.41 9.41
CA SER A 183 -2.82 8.84 10.46
C SER A 183 -2.45 10.22 11.01
N LEU A 184 -1.17 10.47 11.25
CA LEU A 184 -0.65 11.80 11.61
C LEU A 184 -0.88 12.82 10.49
N GLY A 185 -0.65 12.41 9.24
CA GLY A 185 -0.90 13.22 8.05
C GLY A 185 -2.34 13.71 7.95
N VAL A 186 -3.32 12.86 8.30
CA VAL A 186 -4.73 13.25 8.36
C VAL A 186 -4.98 14.34 9.41
N ILE A 187 -4.35 14.24 10.59
CA ILE A 187 -4.45 15.27 11.64
C ILE A 187 -3.83 16.59 11.18
N ILE A 188 -2.62 16.52 10.59
CA ILE A 188 -1.88 17.69 10.12
C ILE A 188 -2.63 18.38 8.99
N LEU A 189 -3.08 17.63 7.98
CA LEU A 189 -3.81 18.16 6.82
C LEU A 189 -5.12 18.84 7.25
N ARG A 190 -5.78 18.32 8.28
CA ARG A 190 -7.02 18.91 8.80
C ARG A 190 -6.79 20.20 9.59
N ARG A 191 -5.58 20.41 10.15
CA ARG A 191 -5.20 21.68 10.77
C ARG A 191 -4.67 22.71 9.76
N ARG A 192 -3.91 22.26 8.75
CA ARG A 192 -3.24 23.15 7.79
C ARG A 192 -4.14 23.59 6.64
N GLU A 193 -5.00 22.71 6.14
CA GLU A 193 -5.86 22.98 4.98
C GLU A 193 -7.32 22.58 5.28
N PRO A 194 -8.01 23.34 6.16
CA PRO A 194 -9.36 22.98 6.60
C PRO A 194 -10.38 23.01 5.47
N ASP A 195 -10.22 23.87 4.47
CA ASP A 195 -11.23 24.13 3.43
C ASP A 195 -11.17 23.19 2.22
N LEU A 196 -10.24 22.23 2.20
CA LEU A 196 -10.15 21.26 1.12
C LEU A 196 -11.44 20.43 0.96
N PRO A 197 -11.96 20.28 -0.26
CA PRO A 197 -13.10 19.41 -0.54
C PRO A 197 -12.70 17.95 -0.32
N ARG A 198 -13.34 17.29 0.65
CA ARG A 198 -13.03 15.89 1.03
C ARG A 198 -14.15 14.97 0.60
N GLY A 199 -13.82 14.00 -0.26
CA GLY A 199 -14.73 12.96 -0.72
C GLY A 199 -15.27 12.06 0.40
N PHE A 200 -14.40 11.73 1.35
CA PHE A 200 -14.70 10.98 2.56
C PHE A 200 -14.10 11.68 3.77
N ARG A 201 -14.85 11.70 4.88
CA ARG A 201 -14.42 12.26 6.16
C ARG A 201 -14.40 11.14 7.18
N VAL A 202 -13.27 10.99 7.87
CA VAL A 202 -13.13 9.98 8.92
C VAL A 202 -14.14 10.29 10.05
N PRO A 203 -15.03 9.34 10.40
CA PRO A 203 -15.96 9.51 11.51
C PRO A 203 -15.19 9.60 12.83
N GLY A 204 -15.64 10.41 13.79
CA GLY A 204 -15.03 10.46 15.12
C GLY A 204 -13.67 11.16 15.21
N TYR A 205 -13.32 12.04 14.28
CA TYR A 205 -12.11 12.86 14.40
C TYR A 205 -12.19 13.79 15.63
N PRO A 206 -11.09 13.94 16.41
CA PRO A 206 -9.73 13.43 16.20
C PRO A 206 -9.46 12.04 16.82
N VAL A 207 -10.43 11.43 17.47
CA VAL A 207 -10.28 10.18 18.23
C VAL A 207 -9.86 9.03 17.34
N THR A 208 -10.44 8.90 16.14
CA THR A 208 -10.14 7.78 15.24
C THR A 208 -8.69 7.73 14.73
N PRO A 209 -8.08 8.82 14.19
CA PRO A 209 -6.65 8.83 13.90
C PRO A 209 -5.77 8.61 15.14
N ALA A 210 -6.16 9.15 16.31
CA ALA A 210 -5.39 8.97 17.54
C ALA A 210 -5.38 7.50 17.99
N LEU A 211 -6.53 6.83 17.95
CA LEU A 211 -6.64 5.39 18.24
C LEU A 211 -5.85 4.55 17.25
N ALA A 212 -5.83 4.91 15.97
CA ALA A 212 -5.02 4.21 14.96
C ALA A 212 -3.53 4.29 15.30
N ILE A 213 -3.02 5.46 15.67
CA ILE A 213 -1.63 5.66 16.10
C ILE A 213 -1.33 4.85 17.37
N LEU A 214 -2.22 4.88 18.36
CA LEU A 214 -2.04 4.13 19.60
C LEU A 214 -2.04 2.62 19.37
N ALA A 215 -2.94 2.11 18.52
CA ALA A 215 -3.01 0.69 18.18
C ALA A 215 -1.78 0.24 17.39
N CYS A 216 -1.36 1.01 16.38
CA CYS A 216 -0.14 0.72 15.63
C CYS A 216 1.09 0.80 16.56
N GLY A 217 1.15 1.79 17.46
CA GLY A 217 2.22 1.93 18.44
C GLY A 217 2.28 0.77 19.44
N TYR A 218 1.13 0.26 19.89
CA TYR A 218 1.06 -0.93 20.74
C TYR A 218 1.66 -2.16 20.03
N ILE A 219 1.26 -2.41 18.78
CA ILE A 219 1.79 -3.53 18.01
C ILE A 219 3.28 -3.36 17.74
N LEU A 220 3.73 -2.15 17.37
CA LEU A 220 5.15 -1.83 17.18
C LEU A 220 5.98 -2.10 18.44
N ALA A 221 5.45 -1.82 19.62
CA ALA A 221 6.12 -2.08 20.89
C ALA A 221 6.19 -3.57 21.24
N SER A 222 5.30 -4.40 20.69
CA SER A 222 5.32 -5.86 20.87
C SER A 222 6.17 -6.60 19.83
N LEU A 223 6.75 -5.90 18.86
CA LEU A 223 7.68 -6.49 17.89
C LEU A 223 9.07 -6.73 18.50
N HIS A 224 9.77 -7.75 18.00
CA HIS A 224 11.11 -8.10 18.47
C HIS A 224 12.15 -7.00 18.18
N TRP A 225 13.17 -6.89 19.03
CA TRP A 225 14.20 -5.85 18.94
C TRP A 225 14.97 -5.86 17.60
N TYR A 226 15.17 -7.02 16.97
CA TYR A 226 15.88 -7.11 15.69
C TYR A 226 15.13 -6.38 14.56
N THR A 227 13.80 -6.33 14.61
CA THR A 227 12.98 -5.63 13.62
C THR A 227 13.26 -4.13 13.62
N TRP A 228 13.42 -3.56 14.82
CA TRP A 228 13.77 -2.16 15.02
C TRP A 228 15.16 -1.82 14.51
N VAL A 229 16.14 -2.70 14.77
CA VAL A 229 17.52 -2.50 14.29
C VAL A 229 17.58 -2.57 12.78
N ALA A 230 16.92 -3.56 12.17
CA ALA A 230 16.87 -3.70 10.72
C ALA A 230 16.13 -2.53 10.05
N PHE A 231 14.99 -2.10 10.62
CA PHE A 231 14.24 -0.94 10.14
C PHE A 231 15.05 0.35 10.25
N ALA A 232 15.73 0.58 11.37
CA ALA A 232 16.60 1.75 11.56
C ALA A 232 17.79 1.74 10.59
N GLY A 233 18.40 0.57 10.36
CA GLY A 233 19.49 0.40 9.39
C GLY A 233 19.03 0.69 7.95
N TRP A 234 17.86 0.18 7.57
CA TRP A 234 17.27 0.47 6.26
C TRP A 234 16.93 1.96 6.09
N LEU A 235 16.31 2.57 7.11
CA LEU A 235 15.95 3.98 7.10
C LEU A 235 17.21 4.86 7.01
N ALA A 236 18.29 4.51 7.71
CA ALA A 236 19.58 5.17 7.58
C ALA A 236 20.13 5.06 6.16
N ALA A 237 20.08 3.88 5.54
CA ALA A 237 20.51 3.69 4.16
C ALA A 237 19.70 4.54 3.17
N VAL A 238 18.37 4.58 3.32
CA VAL A 238 17.48 5.42 2.51
C VAL A 238 17.78 6.91 2.71
N LEU A 239 18.02 7.36 3.95
CA LEU A 239 18.38 8.75 4.23
C LEU A 239 19.73 9.13 3.62
N VAL A 240 20.75 8.27 3.76
CA VAL A 240 22.07 8.50 3.12
C VAL A 240 21.91 8.59 1.61
N PHE A 241 21.13 7.71 1.00
CA PHE A 241 20.83 7.76 -0.43
C PHE A 241 20.09 9.06 -0.81
N TYR A 242 19.11 9.48 0.00
CA TYR A 242 18.37 10.71 -0.22
C TYR A 242 19.26 11.96 -0.13
N PHE A 243 20.13 12.06 0.87
CA PHE A 243 21.03 13.21 1.04
C PHE A 243 22.13 13.27 -0.02
N THR A 244 22.65 12.12 -0.46
CA THR A 244 23.71 12.05 -1.47
C THR A 244 23.17 12.28 -2.89
N TRP A 245 22.03 11.69 -3.22
CA TRP A 245 21.49 11.69 -4.59
C TRP A 245 20.18 12.47 -4.72
N GLY A 246 19.17 12.16 -3.90
CA GLY A 246 17.81 12.70 -4.01
C GLY A 246 17.71 14.22 -3.83
N ARG A 247 18.48 14.80 -2.90
CA ARG A 247 18.47 16.26 -2.65
C ARG A 247 18.98 17.06 -3.85
N HIS A 248 19.90 16.51 -4.63
CA HIS A 248 20.52 17.20 -5.77
C HIS A 248 19.74 17.05 -7.08
N HIS A 249 18.91 16.01 -7.21
CA HIS A 249 18.21 15.67 -8.46
C HIS A 249 16.68 15.78 -8.39
N SER A 250 16.11 16.11 -7.22
CA SER A 250 14.66 16.25 -7.04
C SER A 250 14.08 17.36 -7.93
N ALA A 251 13.31 16.99 -8.95
CA ALA A 251 12.75 17.88 -9.95
C ALA A 251 11.67 18.84 -9.39
N LEU A 252 11.13 18.56 -8.20
CA LEU A 252 10.15 19.41 -7.51
C LEU A 252 10.65 20.84 -7.28
N ASN A 253 11.96 21.06 -7.19
CA ASN A 253 12.54 22.40 -7.02
C ASN A 253 12.54 23.21 -8.33
N HIS A 254 12.59 22.56 -9.50
CA HIS A 254 12.58 23.24 -10.79
C HIS A 254 11.16 23.62 -11.26
N SER A 255 10.15 22.80 -10.95
CA SER A 255 8.75 23.08 -11.30
C SER A 255 8.17 24.30 -10.56
N ALA A 256 8.56 24.50 -9.29
CA ALA A 256 8.14 25.66 -8.50
C ALA A 256 8.74 26.98 -9.03
N LEU A 257 9.97 26.94 -9.56
CA LEU A 257 10.63 28.09 -10.19
C LEU A 257 10.03 28.43 -11.57
N ASN A 258 9.60 27.43 -12.34
CA ASN A 258 9.03 27.67 -13.67
C ASN A 258 7.60 28.25 -13.61
N ASN A 259 6.77 27.80 -12.65
CA ASN A 259 5.43 28.36 -12.44
C ASN A 259 5.45 29.79 -11.89
N SER A 260 6.47 30.17 -11.11
CA SER A 260 6.66 31.54 -10.64
C SER A 260 7.21 32.47 -11.74
N ALA A 261 8.03 31.95 -12.66
CA ALA A 261 8.50 32.71 -13.83
C ALA A 261 7.37 33.00 -14.84
N LEU A 262 6.43 32.07 -15.06
CA LEU A 262 5.26 32.30 -15.91
C LEU A 262 4.27 33.31 -15.31
N ASN A 263 4.17 33.37 -13.98
CA ASN A 263 3.25 34.30 -13.30
C ASN A 263 3.84 35.72 -13.17
N HIS A 264 5.16 35.89 -13.28
CA HIS A 264 5.82 37.20 -13.27
C HIS A 264 6.15 37.75 -14.67
N GLY A 265 5.96 36.96 -15.74
CA GLY A 265 6.28 37.32 -17.12
C GLY A 265 5.11 37.82 -17.98
N ALA A 266 3.87 37.84 -17.47
CA ALA A 266 2.72 38.31 -18.24
C ALA A 266 2.49 39.82 -18.02
N PRO A 267 2.71 40.71 -19.02
CA PRO A 267 2.22 42.07 -18.93
C PRO A 267 0.69 42.06 -18.89
N ASN A 268 0.16 42.77 -17.92
CA ASN A 268 -1.26 42.95 -17.63
C ASN A 268 -1.96 43.66 -18.80
N HIS A 269 -2.33 42.92 -19.85
CA HIS A 269 -3.22 43.46 -20.88
C HIS A 269 -4.64 43.40 -20.34
N GLY A 270 -5.08 44.58 -19.87
CA GLY A 270 -6.45 44.83 -19.44
C GLY A 270 -7.44 44.37 -20.50
N VAL A 271 -8.36 43.51 -20.09
CA VAL A 271 -9.57 43.19 -20.83
C VAL A 271 -10.45 44.44 -20.83
N PRO A 272 -10.78 45.05 -21.98
CA PRO A 272 -11.86 46.02 -22.02
C PRO A 272 -13.17 45.26 -22.18
N THR A 273 -14.03 45.40 -21.18
CA THR A 273 -15.48 45.24 -21.28
C THR A 273 -16.05 46.29 -22.23
N ASN A 274 -16.70 45.90 -23.34
CA ASN A 274 -18.01 46.45 -23.78
C ASN A 274 -18.50 45.94 -25.14
N GLY A 275 -19.73 45.42 -25.11
CA GLY A 275 -20.89 45.71 -25.96
C GLY A 275 -20.77 46.17 -27.43
N ALA A 276 -21.53 45.45 -28.26
CA ALA A 276 -22.48 45.93 -29.29
C ALA A 276 -22.14 45.79 -30.79
N LEU A 277 -23.20 45.45 -31.54
CA LEU A 277 -23.47 45.56 -33.00
C LEU A 277 -22.95 44.38 -33.86
N ASN A 278 -23.78 43.44 -34.34
CA ASN A 278 -24.92 43.48 -35.27
C ASN A 278 -24.54 43.53 -36.78
N ASN A 279 -25.11 42.57 -37.51
CA ASN A 279 -25.54 42.54 -38.93
C ASN A 279 -24.61 42.10 -40.08
N GLY A 280 -25.19 41.23 -40.92
CA GLY A 280 -25.04 41.17 -42.39
C GLY A 280 -24.22 39.98 -42.92
N ALA A 281 -24.81 38.84 -43.29
CA ALA A 281 -25.57 38.54 -44.52
C ALA A 281 -24.70 37.99 -45.68
N HIS A 282 -25.29 36.99 -46.38
CA HIS A 282 -24.93 36.42 -47.70
C HIS A 282 -23.71 35.49 -47.79
N ASN A 283 -23.69 34.41 -48.57
CA ASN A 283 -24.66 33.69 -49.43
C ASN A 283 -23.96 32.41 -49.95
N ASN A 284 -24.72 31.34 -50.19
CA ASN A 284 -24.55 30.24 -51.18
C ASN A 284 -23.17 29.62 -51.46
N GLY A 285 -23.02 28.32 -51.74
CA GLY A 285 -23.91 27.23 -52.14
C GLY A 285 -23.00 25.99 -52.35
N GLY A 286 -23.48 24.77 -52.15
CA GLY A 286 -23.79 23.86 -53.28
C GLY A 286 -22.51 23.29 -53.88
N GLU A 287 -22.18 22.01 -53.77
CA GLU A 287 -22.73 20.83 -54.48
C GLU A 287 -21.62 19.76 -54.34
N GLN A 288 -21.79 18.45 -54.37
CA GLN A 288 -22.87 17.48 -54.57
C GLN A 288 -22.30 16.14 -54.04
#